data_AF-A0A150WQ69-F1
#
_entry.id   AF-A0A150WQ69-F1
#
_cell.length_a   1.000
_cell.length_b   1.000
_cell.length_c   1.000
_cell.angle_alpha   90.00
_cell.angle_beta   90.00
_cell.angle_gamma   90.00
#
_symmetry.space_group_name_H-M   'P 1'
#
loop_
_entity.id
_entity.type
_entity.pdbx_description
1 polymer ?
#
loop_
_entity_poly.entity_id
_entity_poly.type
_entity_poly.pdbx_seq_one_letter_code
_entity_poly.pdbx_strand_id
1 'polypeptide(L)'
;MKALFLVLSLLMTSSAFAYSQLEGAWYGNDGKYVELIEFNGAITVHTRSYYHNGAPSDYFFEFQIPQDRDVQIGEVIQGRLRSIDGYYGCLFDEEAQMTLDFDGSLKMNFPLLVFHREIRSERERVGTGYHRQVDWTRWGFVESVYRFPIERWRVVSSKCVIDRKINTTSRLTR
;
A
#
# COMPACT_ATOMS: atom_id res chain seq x y z
N MET A 1 -29.22 14.18 -57.90
CA MET A 1 -27.89 13.70 -57.47
C MET A 1 -27.42 14.52 -56.27
N LYS A 2 -27.88 14.15 -55.07
CA LYS A 2 -27.60 14.81 -53.78
C LYS A 2 -27.69 13.72 -52.70
N ALA A 3 -26.65 12.90 -52.53
CA ALA A 3 -26.53 11.98 -51.38
C ALA A 3 -25.22 11.16 -51.43
N LEU A 4 -24.07 11.79 -51.73
CA LEU A 4 -22.80 11.05 -51.74
C LEU A 4 -21.62 11.81 -51.13
N PHE A 5 -21.88 12.74 -50.22
CA PHE A 5 -20.83 13.53 -49.56
C PHE A 5 -20.93 13.57 -48.03
N LEU A 6 -21.82 12.78 -47.41
CA LEU A 6 -22.10 12.90 -45.96
C LEU A 6 -21.64 11.72 -45.11
N VAL A 7 -21.04 10.67 -45.70
CA VAL A 7 -20.65 9.46 -44.96
C VAL A 7 -19.14 9.39 -44.71
N LEU A 8 -18.32 10.19 -45.42
CA LEU A 8 -16.85 10.13 -45.28
C LEU A 8 -16.26 11.13 -44.26
N SER A 9 -17.07 12.02 -43.69
CA SER A 9 -16.64 12.94 -42.62
C SER A 9 -16.83 12.37 -41.21
N LEU A 10 -17.31 11.11 -41.08
CA LEU A 10 -17.55 10.46 -39.78
C LEU A 10 -16.39 9.55 -39.30
N LEU A 11 -15.28 9.47 -40.06
CA LEU A 11 -14.16 8.56 -39.76
C LEU A 11 -12.88 9.27 -39.29
N MET A 12 -12.96 10.56 -38.94
CA MET A 12 -11.99 11.15 -38.03
C MET A 12 -12.46 10.81 -36.62
N THR A 13 -12.34 9.53 -36.25
CA THR A 13 -12.26 9.10 -34.86
C THR A 13 -11.08 9.86 -34.27
N SER A 14 -11.39 10.99 -33.66
CA SER A 14 -10.54 11.61 -32.67
C SER A 14 -10.21 10.53 -31.65
N SER A 15 -8.99 10.02 -31.70
CA SER A 15 -8.31 9.52 -30.51
C SER A 15 -8.10 10.72 -29.59
N ALA A 16 -9.20 11.19 -29.01
CA ALA A 16 -9.15 11.99 -27.80
C ALA A 16 -8.69 11.01 -26.73
N PHE A 17 -7.38 10.95 -26.52
CA PHE A 17 -6.87 10.54 -25.22
C PHE A 17 -7.49 11.54 -24.25
N ALA A 18 -8.52 11.09 -23.54
CA ALA A 18 -9.08 11.81 -22.41
C ALA A 18 -8.01 11.80 -21.32
N TYR A 19 -7.05 12.71 -21.42
CA TYR A 19 -6.21 13.06 -20.29
C TYR A 19 -7.14 13.67 -19.25
N SER A 20 -7.40 12.96 -18.15
CA SER A 20 -8.04 13.59 -16.99
C SER A 20 -7.23 14.82 -16.60
N GLN A 21 -7.91 15.93 -16.32
CA GLN A 21 -7.26 17.13 -15.76
C GLN A 21 -6.51 16.85 -14.45
N LEU A 22 -6.69 15.67 -13.85
CA LEU A 22 -5.97 15.28 -12.65
C LEU A 22 -4.66 14.55 -12.95
N GLU A 23 -4.51 13.86 -14.08
CA GLU A 23 -3.30 13.11 -14.41
C GLU A 23 -2.08 14.02 -14.50
N GLY A 24 -0.96 13.57 -13.92
CA GLY A 24 0.34 14.23 -14.03
C GLY A 24 1.03 14.45 -12.69
N ALA A 25 1.95 15.41 -12.70
CA ALA A 25 2.80 15.80 -11.58
C ALA A 25 2.04 16.66 -10.56
N TRP A 26 2.14 16.30 -9.28
CA TRP A 26 1.62 17.08 -8.16
C TRP A 26 2.66 17.18 -7.04
N TYR A 27 2.51 18.19 -6.21
CA TYR A 27 3.33 18.45 -5.04
C TYR A 27 2.49 18.35 -3.77
N GLY A 28 2.90 17.51 -2.84
CA GLY A 28 2.30 17.44 -1.52
C GLY A 28 2.67 18.63 -0.64
N ASN A 29 1.94 18.81 0.45
CA ASN A 29 2.25 19.82 1.49
C ASN A 29 3.67 19.69 2.07
N ASP A 30 4.28 18.51 1.99
CA ASP A 30 5.65 18.26 2.42
C ASP A 30 6.70 18.59 1.34
N GLY A 31 6.28 19.19 0.22
CA GLY A 31 7.11 19.56 -0.93
C GLY A 31 7.51 18.36 -1.80
N LYS A 32 7.01 17.15 -1.50
CA LYS A 32 7.35 15.96 -2.26
C LYS A 32 6.48 15.83 -3.50
N TYR A 33 7.13 15.34 -4.54
CA TYR A 33 6.49 15.00 -5.81
C TYR A 33 5.63 13.74 -5.66
N VAL A 34 4.43 13.79 -6.24
CA VAL A 34 3.46 12.69 -6.33
C VAL A 34 2.95 12.66 -7.77
N GLU A 35 3.05 11.51 -8.42
CA GLU A 35 2.48 11.31 -9.76
C GLU A 35 1.08 10.71 -9.64
N LEU A 36 0.09 11.38 -10.21
CA LEU A 36 -1.26 10.86 -10.34
C LEU A 36 -1.39 10.20 -11.71
N ILE A 37 -1.63 8.90 -11.72
CA ILE A 37 -1.77 8.11 -12.95
C ILE A 37 -3.22 7.66 -13.07
N GLU A 38 -3.82 7.97 -14.22
CA GLU A 38 -5.13 7.43 -14.58
C GLU A 38 -4.98 6.04 -15.20
N PHE A 39 -5.73 5.08 -14.68
CA PHE A 39 -5.86 3.77 -15.28
C PHE A 39 -7.31 3.28 -15.17
N ASN A 40 -7.94 2.99 -16.30
CA ASN A 40 -9.27 2.40 -16.37
C ASN A 40 -10.35 3.19 -15.59
N GLY A 41 -10.36 4.52 -15.71
CA GLY A 41 -11.30 5.39 -15.00
C GLY A 41 -11.04 5.55 -13.50
N ALA A 42 -9.83 5.21 -13.03
CA ALA A 42 -9.40 5.48 -11.67
C ALA A 42 -8.06 6.22 -11.63
N ILE A 43 -7.94 7.20 -10.75
CA ILE A 43 -6.67 7.83 -10.40
C ILE A 43 -6.03 7.03 -9.28
N THR A 44 -4.78 6.64 -9.49
CA THR A 44 -3.98 5.90 -8.52
C THR A 44 -2.83 6.72 -7.98
N VAL A 45 -2.55 6.56 -6.69
CA VAL A 45 -1.48 7.27 -5.98
C VAL A 45 -0.76 6.31 -5.05
N HIS A 46 0.56 6.37 -5.02
CA HIS A 46 1.37 5.63 -4.05
C HIS A 46 2.22 6.60 -3.22
N THR A 47 2.29 6.34 -1.93
CA THR A 47 3.24 7.00 -1.04
C THR A 47 3.76 6.05 0.02
N ARG A 48 4.93 6.36 0.55
CA ARG A 48 5.60 5.59 1.59
C ARG A 48 5.99 6.49 2.76
N SER A 49 5.65 6.07 3.96
CA SER A 49 6.19 6.61 5.20
C SER A 49 7.12 5.61 5.86
N TYR A 50 7.87 6.08 6.87
CA TYR A 50 8.79 5.24 7.63
C TYR A 50 8.54 5.41 9.13
N TYR A 51 8.58 4.31 9.85
CA TYR A 51 8.67 4.32 11.31
C TYR A 51 10.05 4.80 11.75
N HIS A 52 10.16 5.20 13.03
CA HIS A 52 11.42 5.65 13.63
C HIS A 52 12.54 4.60 13.54
N ASN A 53 12.21 3.32 13.43
CA ASN A 53 13.16 2.21 13.27
C ASN A 53 13.49 1.89 11.81
N GLY A 54 13.01 2.69 10.86
CA GLY A 54 13.24 2.52 9.42
C GLY A 54 12.30 1.53 8.72
N ALA A 55 11.37 0.89 9.41
CA ALA A 55 10.38 0.04 8.76
C ALA A 55 9.46 0.88 7.84
N PRO A 56 9.23 0.47 6.58
CA PRO A 56 8.37 1.21 5.67
C PRO A 56 6.89 0.96 5.95
N SER A 57 6.03 1.91 5.61
CA SER A 57 4.58 1.74 5.53
C SER A 57 4.13 2.31 4.18
N ASP A 58 3.61 1.43 3.32
CA ASP A 58 3.18 1.77 1.96
C ASP A 58 1.69 2.05 1.93
N TYR A 59 1.28 3.10 1.22
CA TYR A 59 -0.11 3.52 1.06
C TYR A 59 -0.44 3.62 -0.43
N PHE A 60 -1.54 2.99 -0.81
CA PHE A 60 -2.04 2.92 -2.18
C PHE A 60 -3.45 3.49 -2.19
N PHE A 61 -3.62 4.60 -2.89
CA PHE A 61 -4.91 5.24 -3.07
C PHE A 61 -5.45 4.94 -4.46
N GLU A 62 -6.75 4.77 -4.54
CA GLU A 62 -7.49 4.58 -5.80
C GLU A 62 -8.78 5.38 -5.73
N PHE A 63 -8.98 6.32 -6.65
CA PHE A 63 -10.14 7.19 -6.71
C PHE A 63 -10.86 7.02 -8.05
N GLN A 64 -12.15 6.72 -8.01
CA GLN A 64 -12.94 6.47 -9.22
C GLN A 64 -13.37 7.80 -9.85
N ILE A 65 -12.87 8.12 -11.04
CA ILE A 65 -13.17 9.37 -11.72
C ILE A 65 -14.34 9.18 -12.71
N PRO A 66 -15.11 10.25 -13.01
CA PRO A 66 -16.11 10.19 -14.07
C PRO A 66 -15.45 9.88 -15.43
N GLN A 67 -16.04 8.96 -16.21
CA GLN A 67 -15.49 8.55 -17.50
C GLN A 67 -15.95 9.43 -18.67
N ASP A 68 -17.04 10.17 -18.48
CA ASP A 68 -17.74 10.94 -19.50
C ASP A 68 -17.48 12.45 -19.42
N ARG A 69 -16.78 12.90 -18.37
CA ARG A 69 -16.47 14.32 -18.15
C ARG A 69 -15.31 14.52 -17.19
N ASP A 70 -14.76 15.73 -17.20
CA ASP A 70 -13.80 16.18 -16.20
C ASP A 70 -14.44 16.35 -14.81
N VAL A 71 -13.60 16.14 -13.79
CA VAL A 71 -13.89 16.43 -12.39
C VAL A 71 -14.15 17.92 -12.21
N GLN A 72 -15.25 18.25 -11.52
CA GLN A 72 -15.61 19.64 -11.24
C GLN A 72 -15.08 20.10 -9.88
N ILE A 73 -14.89 21.41 -9.72
CA ILE A 73 -14.53 22.00 -8.43
C ILE A 73 -15.62 21.70 -7.39
N GLY A 74 -15.19 21.29 -6.19
CA GLY A 74 -16.06 20.91 -5.08
C GLY A 74 -16.69 19.52 -5.20
N GLU A 75 -16.46 18.80 -6.30
CA GLU A 75 -16.92 17.43 -6.47
C GLU A 75 -16.17 16.48 -5.53
N VAL A 76 -16.92 15.62 -4.83
CA VAL A 76 -16.34 14.59 -3.96
C VAL A 76 -16.19 13.29 -4.76
N ILE A 77 -14.94 12.92 -5.01
CA ILE A 77 -14.55 11.68 -5.67
C ILE A 77 -14.34 10.62 -4.59
N GLN A 78 -15.11 9.53 -4.67
CA GLN A 78 -14.97 8.41 -3.74
C GLN A 78 -13.81 7.51 -4.16
N GLY A 79 -13.15 6.93 -3.16
CA GLY A 79 -12.01 6.07 -3.37
C GLY A 79 -11.71 5.17 -2.19
N ARG A 80 -10.58 4.49 -2.27
CA ARG A 80 -10.08 3.58 -1.25
C ARG A 80 -8.63 3.87 -0.96
N LEU A 81 -8.24 3.62 0.28
CA LEU A 81 -6.87 3.58 0.77
C LEU A 81 -6.57 2.14 1.20
N ARG A 82 -5.60 1.52 0.55
CA ARG A 82 -5.00 0.26 0.98
C ARG A 82 -3.61 0.51 1.51
N SER A 83 -3.19 -0.22 2.53
CA SER A 83 -1.85 -0.07 3.06
C SER A 83 -1.25 -1.39 3.51
N ILE A 84 0.08 -1.42 3.40
CA ILE A 84 0.93 -2.48 3.90
C ILE A 84 1.85 -1.86 4.96
N ASP A 85 1.60 -2.19 6.21
CA ASP A 85 2.48 -1.82 7.30
C ASP A 85 3.67 -2.77 7.37
N GLY A 86 4.87 -2.26 7.14
CA GLY A 86 6.10 -3.05 7.20
C GLY A 86 6.62 -3.28 8.61
N TYR A 87 6.14 -2.56 9.64
CA TYR A 87 6.63 -2.78 11.00
C TYR A 87 5.96 -3.98 11.67
N TYR A 88 4.63 -4.01 11.69
CA TYR A 88 3.84 -5.10 12.24
C TYR A 88 3.37 -6.10 11.17
N GLY A 89 3.45 -5.78 9.87
CA GLY A 89 2.98 -6.68 8.81
C GLY A 89 1.46 -6.69 8.66
N CYS A 90 0.81 -5.56 8.96
CA CYS A 90 -0.64 -5.42 8.91
C CYS A 90 -1.11 -4.90 7.54
N LEU A 91 -2.25 -5.40 7.08
CA LEU A 91 -2.92 -4.94 5.87
C LEU A 91 -4.23 -4.27 6.26
N PHE A 92 -4.52 -3.13 5.65
CA PHE A 92 -5.79 -2.44 5.86
C PHE A 92 -6.32 -1.84 4.56
N ASP A 93 -7.63 -1.69 4.51
CA ASP A 93 -8.40 -1.21 3.37
C ASP A 93 -9.56 -0.36 3.89
N GLU A 94 -9.52 0.93 3.59
CA GLU A 94 -10.40 1.94 4.16
C GLU A 94 -10.93 2.86 3.07
N GLU A 95 -12.07 3.50 3.32
CA GLU A 95 -12.61 4.52 2.43
C GLU A 95 -11.74 5.79 2.42
N ALA A 96 -11.61 6.40 1.26
CA ALA A 96 -10.94 7.68 1.06
C ALA A 96 -11.77 8.58 0.14
N GLN A 97 -11.57 9.89 0.24
CA GLN A 97 -12.25 10.87 -0.60
C GLN A 97 -11.24 11.87 -1.16
N MET A 98 -11.49 12.34 -2.38
CA MET A 98 -10.71 13.38 -3.02
C MET A 98 -11.62 14.49 -3.52
N THR A 99 -11.19 15.75 -3.38
CA THR A 99 -11.96 16.92 -3.81
C THR A 99 -11.04 17.92 -4.48
N LEU A 100 -11.44 18.46 -5.63
CA LEU A 100 -10.75 19.56 -6.29
C LEU A 100 -11.23 20.88 -5.71
N ASP A 101 -10.33 21.62 -5.06
CA ASP A 101 -10.61 22.93 -4.48
C ASP A 101 -10.58 24.05 -5.54
N PHE A 102 -11.13 25.21 -5.18
CA PHE A 102 -11.23 26.38 -6.08
C PHE A 102 -9.88 26.93 -6.56
N ASP A 103 -8.82 26.73 -5.80
CA ASP A 103 -7.47 27.17 -6.16
C ASP A 103 -6.69 26.14 -6.99
N GLY A 104 -7.38 25.09 -7.47
CA GLY A 104 -6.79 24.03 -8.30
C GLY A 104 -6.03 22.98 -7.50
N SER A 105 -6.04 23.04 -6.16
CA SER A 105 -5.45 22.02 -5.32
C SER A 105 -6.38 20.81 -5.14
N LEU A 106 -5.81 19.62 -5.00
CA LEU A 106 -6.54 18.41 -4.65
C LEU A 106 -6.42 18.14 -3.16
N LYS A 107 -7.56 17.99 -2.51
CA LYS A 107 -7.66 17.63 -1.10
C LYS A 107 -8.05 16.17 -0.99
N MET A 108 -7.20 15.37 -0.36
CA MET A 108 -7.44 13.96 -0.07
C MET A 108 -7.78 13.80 1.41
N ASN A 109 -8.93 13.21 1.71
CA ASN A 109 -9.38 12.90 3.06
C ASN A 109 -9.38 11.38 3.24
N PHE A 110 -8.64 10.89 4.23
CA PHE A 110 -8.50 9.45 4.47
C PHE A 110 -8.15 9.18 5.93
N PRO A 111 -8.43 7.97 6.42
CA PRO A 111 -8.05 7.59 7.77
C PRO A 111 -6.63 7.05 7.87
N LEU A 112 -5.93 7.43 8.92
CA LEU A 112 -4.74 6.74 9.40
C LEU A 112 -5.13 5.85 10.58
N LEU A 113 -4.70 4.59 10.55
CA LEU A 113 -4.98 3.63 11.60
C LEU A 113 -3.82 3.60 12.60
N VAL A 114 -4.14 3.71 13.88
CA VAL A 114 -3.24 3.38 14.98
C VAL A 114 -3.60 1.96 15.42
N PHE A 115 -2.60 1.09 15.49
CA PHE A 115 -2.80 -0.32 15.75
C PHE A 115 -1.57 -0.95 16.39
N HIS A 116 -1.74 -2.17 16.89
CA HIS A 116 -0.67 -3.06 17.29
C HIS A 116 -0.92 -4.48 16.78
N ARG A 117 0.11 -5.33 16.88
CA ARG A 117 0.02 -6.75 16.55
C ARG A 117 -0.07 -7.59 17.80
N GLU A 118 -1.18 -8.27 17.96
CA GLU A 118 -1.33 -9.28 19.00
C GLU A 118 -0.84 -10.63 18.48
N ILE A 119 0.19 -11.19 19.13
CA ILE A 119 0.78 -12.49 18.77
C ILE A 119 0.53 -13.46 19.91
N ARG A 120 -0.16 -14.56 19.61
CA ARG A 120 -0.22 -15.72 20.50
C ARG A 120 0.80 -16.74 20.04
N SER A 121 1.71 -17.10 20.92
CA SER A 121 2.72 -18.15 20.67
C SER A 121 2.60 -19.27 21.69
N GLU A 122 2.99 -20.47 21.26
CA GLU A 122 3.10 -21.63 22.12
C GLU A 122 4.54 -22.16 22.11
N ARG A 123 4.95 -22.70 23.27
CA ARG A 123 6.26 -23.32 23.43
C ARG A 123 6.18 -24.74 22.88
N GLU A 124 6.91 -24.99 21.80
CA GLU A 124 7.00 -26.31 21.20
C GLU A 124 8.35 -26.94 21.57
N ARG A 125 8.30 -28.13 22.18
CA ARG A 125 9.49 -28.93 22.45
C ARG A 125 9.77 -29.81 21.23
N VAL A 126 10.57 -29.30 20.30
CA VAL A 126 10.76 -29.90 18.97
C VAL A 126 11.71 -31.11 19.00
N GLY A 127 12.50 -31.27 20.07
CA GLY A 127 13.30 -32.47 20.30
C GLY A 127 14.60 -32.21 21.06
N THR A 128 15.50 -33.18 21.05
CA THR A 128 16.88 -33.01 21.56
C THR A 128 17.84 -32.86 20.38
N GLY A 129 18.63 -31.80 20.36
CA GLY A 129 19.74 -31.68 19.40
C GLY A 129 20.82 -32.71 19.72
N TYR A 130 21.36 -33.37 18.70
CA TYR A 130 22.51 -34.26 18.82
C TYR A 130 23.77 -33.48 18.41
N HIS A 131 24.66 -33.24 19.36
CA HIS A 131 26.00 -32.75 19.07
C HIS A 131 27.01 -33.85 19.38
N ARG A 132 27.80 -34.21 18.37
CA ARG A 132 28.86 -35.21 18.45
C ARG A 132 30.19 -34.49 18.36
N GLN A 133 30.97 -34.56 19.42
CA GLN A 133 32.38 -34.15 19.38
C GLN A 133 33.24 -35.41 19.40
N VAL A 134 34.13 -35.51 18.40
CA VAL A 134 35.07 -36.62 18.26
C VAL A 134 36.47 -36.05 18.45
N ASP A 135 37.06 -36.29 19.60
CA ASP A 135 38.44 -35.87 19.89
C ASP A 135 39.39 -37.03 19.58
N TRP A 136 40.32 -36.81 18.63
CA TRP A 136 41.33 -37.80 18.25
C TRP A 136 42.51 -37.78 19.22
N THR A 137 42.78 -38.90 19.88
CA THR A 137 43.90 -39.09 20.81
C THR A 137 44.93 -40.07 20.24
N ARG A 138 46.11 -40.20 20.88
CA ARG A 138 47.20 -41.11 20.43
C ARG A 138 46.83 -42.60 20.41
N TRP A 139 45.73 -43.00 21.05
CA TRP A 139 45.29 -44.40 21.17
C TRP A 139 43.92 -44.68 20.51
N GLY A 140 43.31 -43.68 19.89
CA GLY A 140 41.96 -43.78 19.29
C GLY A 140 41.18 -42.48 19.43
N PHE A 141 39.87 -42.49 19.13
CA PHE A 141 39.00 -41.35 19.33
C PHE A 141 38.17 -41.49 20.62
N VAL A 142 37.96 -40.38 21.32
CA VAL A 142 36.99 -40.28 22.42
C VAL A 142 35.75 -39.57 21.86
N GLU A 143 34.61 -40.23 21.94
CA GLU A 143 33.32 -39.66 21.52
C GLU A 143 32.56 -39.14 22.74
N SER A 144 32.26 -37.84 22.72
CA SER A 144 31.37 -37.20 23.69
C SER A 144 30.05 -36.86 23.02
N VAL A 145 28.96 -37.42 23.54
CA VAL A 145 27.60 -37.18 23.04
C VAL A 145 26.84 -36.31 24.03
N TYR A 146 26.43 -35.13 23.59
CA TYR A 146 25.54 -34.26 24.35
C TYR A 146 24.16 -34.20 23.70
N ARG A 147 23.12 -34.38 24.53
CA ARG A 147 21.72 -34.17 24.16
C ARG A 147 21.17 -33.01 24.99
N PHE A 148 20.81 -31.91 24.34
CA PHE A 148 20.13 -30.79 24.99
C PHE A 148 18.74 -30.58 24.37
N PRO A 149 17.71 -30.25 25.17
CA PRO A 149 16.40 -29.92 24.64
C PRO A 149 16.47 -28.64 23.79
N ILE A 150 15.91 -28.69 22.59
CA ILE A 150 15.71 -27.51 21.74
C ILE A 150 14.28 -27.02 21.97
N GLU A 151 14.17 -25.77 22.40
CA GLU A 151 12.90 -25.10 22.58
C GLU A 151 12.70 -24.10 21.44
N ARG A 152 11.53 -24.15 20.79
CA ARG A 152 11.13 -23.17 19.79
C ARG A 152 9.79 -22.58 20.18
N TRP A 153 9.59 -21.33 19.79
CA TRP A 153 8.30 -20.66 19.89
C TRP A 153 7.63 -20.72 18.52
N ARG A 154 6.42 -21.28 18.48
CA ARG A 154 5.57 -21.27 17.29
C ARG A 154 4.52 -20.18 17.45
N VAL A 155 4.40 -19.30 16.46
CA VAL A 155 3.26 -18.37 16.40
C VAL A 155 2.02 -19.16 16.00
N VAL A 156 1.03 -19.20 16.88
CA VAL A 156 -0.24 -19.93 16.69
C VAL A 156 -1.28 -19.03 16.04
N SER A 157 -1.31 -17.75 16.44
CA SER A 157 -2.15 -16.75 15.83
C SER A 157 -1.50 -15.38 15.88
N SER A 158 -1.79 -14.56 14.88
CA SER A 158 -1.36 -13.18 14.79
C SER A 158 -2.55 -12.36 14.31
N LYS A 159 -2.88 -11.27 15.00
CA LYS A 159 -3.98 -10.38 14.63
C LYS A 159 -3.52 -8.92 14.69
N CYS A 160 -4.01 -8.11 13.75
CA CYS A 160 -3.88 -6.67 13.80
C CYS A 160 -5.08 -6.10 14.55
N VAL A 161 -4.82 -5.35 15.60
CA VAL A 161 -5.85 -4.75 16.46
C VAL A 161 -5.81 -3.24 16.27
N ILE A 162 -6.90 -2.67 15.74
CA ILE A 162 -7.02 -1.22 15.52
C ILE A 162 -7.43 -0.57 16.84
N ASP A 163 -6.55 0.28 17.37
CA ASP A 163 -6.79 1.03 18.59
C ASP A 163 -7.52 2.35 18.29
N ARG A 164 -7.24 2.97 17.13
CA ARG A 164 -7.83 4.26 16.74
C ARG A 164 -7.81 4.49 15.24
N LYS A 165 -8.80 5.26 14.76
CA LYS A 165 -8.87 5.82 13.41
C LYS A 165 -8.70 7.35 13.49
N ILE A 166 -7.68 7.89 12.83
CA ILE A 166 -7.37 9.33 12.81
C ILE A 166 -7.68 9.87 11.42
N ASN A 167 -8.70 10.72 11.30
CA ASN A 167 -9.01 11.36 10.03
C ASN A 167 -7.92 12.36 9.67
N THR A 168 -7.35 12.17 8.48
CA THR A 168 -6.24 12.94 7.95
C THR A 168 -6.64 13.59 6.65
N THR A 169 -6.11 14.78 6.42
CA THR A 169 -6.26 15.49 5.17
C THR A 169 -4.88 15.78 4.60
N SER A 170 -4.64 15.35 3.37
CA SER A 170 -3.50 15.77 2.56
C SER A 170 -3.96 16.74 1.48
N ARG A 171 -3.08 17.67 1.09
CA ARG A 171 -3.34 18.59 -0.01
C ARG A 171 -2.19 18.45 -1.02
N LEU A 172 -2.58 18.39 -2.28
CA LEU A 172 -1.70 18.32 -3.44
C LEU A 172 -1.91 19.57 -4.30
N THR A 173 -0.85 20.16 -4.84
CA THR A 173 -0.89 21.30 -5.76
C THR A 173 -0.11 20.98 -7.04
N ARG A 174 -0.52 21.56 -8.17
CA ARG A 174 0.24 21.48 -9.42
C ARG A 174 1.40 22.47 -9.45
#